data_AF-R1GLW7-F1
#
_entry.id   AF-R1GLW7-F1
#
_cell.length_a   1.000
_cell.length_b   1.000
_cell.length_c   1.000
_cell.angle_alpha   90.00
_cell.angle_beta   90.00
_cell.angle_gamma   90.00
#
_symmetry.space_group_name_H-M   'P 1'
#
loop_
_entity.id
_entity.type
_entity.pdbx_description
1 polymer ?
#
loop_
_entity_poly.entity_id
_entity_poly.type
_entity_poly.pdbx_seq_one_letter_code
_entity_poly.pdbx_strand_id
1 'polypeptide(L)'
;MFGGDPSGHAMAHESPRSGTENPPGEWALGYEAQLVNAVINTMAPTKDRLHYEWFGDWDKYIHAGLQKKDEDGLGVRVWATLKGETEPRQLEILLKPITVRNSPNWKSDPRQQIAYLAVKRWSRLYCPDVILGVYTPDELDMPTEKAINAVLQKQSKTASLLSKLAPAPEAEAPTEALDRVLEKIQAAQTETELAEVEDTAKTLPPAALKTARSAYKDKLASLRAADEQPEHVVDAEKEE
;
A
#
# COMPACT_ATOMS: atom_id res chain seq x y z
N MET A 1 -18.68 -45.59 -53.25
CA MET A 1 -19.02 -45.43 -51.83
C MET A 1 -17.81 -44.77 -51.18
N PHE A 2 -17.82 -43.44 -51.01
CA PHE A 2 -18.16 -42.74 -49.76
C PHE A 2 -17.25 -43.22 -48.62
N GLY A 3 -16.35 -42.40 -48.08
CA GLY A 3 -16.65 -41.15 -47.37
C GLY A 3 -16.45 -41.43 -45.88
N GLY A 4 -15.56 -40.70 -45.21
CA GLY A 4 -15.00 -41.06 -43.90
C GLY A 4 -15.93 -40.91 -42.70
N ASP A 5 -15.45 -41.41 -41.55
CA ASP A 5 -15.35 -40.72 -40.25
C ASP A 5 -14.68 -41.65 -39.21
N PRO A 6 -13.66 -41.22 -38.43
CA PRO A 6 -13.22 -41.90 -37.22
C PRO A 6 -13.76 -41.19 -35.97
N SER A 7 -14.83 -41.71 -35.37
CA SER A 7 -15.34 -41.24 -34.07
C SER A 7 -14.56 -41.86 -32.89
N GLY A 8 -13.32 -41.42 -32.70
CA GLY A 8 -12.56 -41.65 -31.49
C GLY A 8 -12.93 -40.61 -30.41
N HIS A 9 -13.81 -41.00 -29.49
CA HIS A 9 -14.26 -40.18 -28.37
C HIS A 9 -13.11 -39.98 -27.36
N ALA A 10 -12.29 -38.94 -27.56
CA ALA A 10 -11.28 -38.53 -26.59
C ALA A 10 -11.94 -37.71 -25.47
N MET A 11 -12.20 -38.36 -24.34
CA MET A 11 -12.55 -37.71 -23.08
C MET A 11 -11.40 -36.79 -22.67
N ALA A 12 -11.60 -35.48 -22.82
CA ALA A 12 -10.69 -34.46 -22.32
C ALA A 12 -10.73 -34.49 -20.78
N HIS A 13 -9.65 -34.97 -20.17
CA HIS A 13 -9.36 -34.70 -18.77
C HIS A 13 -9.13 -33.18 -18.63
N GLU A 14 -10.12 -32.47 -18.10
CA GLU A 14 -9.95 -31.08 -17.65
C GLU A 14 -9.01 -31.05 -16.45
N SER A 15 -7.75 -30.67 -16.70
CA SER A 15 -6.84 -30.22 -15.65
C SER A 15 -7.28 -28.86 -15.13
N PRO A 16 -7.44 -28.64 -13.81
CA PRO A 16 -7.83 -27.35 -13.27
C PRO A 16 -6.69 -26.35 -13.47
N ARG A 17 -6.92 -25.35 -14.33
CA ARG A 17 -6.05 -24.17 -14.48
C ARG A 17 -6.14 -23.32 -13.21
N SER A 18 -5.31 -23.63 -12.22
CA SER A 18 -4.98 -22.72 -11.12
C SER A 18 -3.95 -21.69 -11.63
N GLY A 19 -4.39 -20.80 -12.50
CA GLY A 19 -3.62 -19.63 -12.93
C GLY A 19 -3.89 -18.47 -11.98
N THR A 20 -3.13 -18.36 -10.90
CA THR A 20 -2.91 -17.05 -10.27
C THR A 20 -1.91 -16.30 -11.14
N GLU A 21 -2.41 -15.68 -12.21
CA GLU A 21 -1.64 -14.69 -12.98
C GLU A 21 -1.37 -13.52 -12.04
N ASN A 22 -0.12 -13.37 -11.54
CA ASN A 22 0.24 -12.12 -10.87
C ASN A 22 0.30 -11.00 -11.93
N PRO A 23 0.00 -9.74 -11.57
CA PRO A 23 -0.05 -8.64 -12.51
C PRO A 23 1.32 -8.37 -13.16
N PRO A 24 1.35 -7.91 -14.42
CA PRO A 24 2.59 -7.64 -15.15
C PRO A 24 3.31 -6.46 -14.51
N GLY A 25 4.40 -6.73 -13.80
CA GLY A 25 5.27 -5.72 -13.18
C GLY A 25 5.83 -6.10 -11.81
N GLU A 26 5.26 -7.11 -11.13
CA GLU A 26 5.64 -7.44 -9.74
C GLU A 26 6.86 -8.36 -9.59
N TRP A 27 7.40 -8.94 -10.68
CA TRP A 27 8.47 -9.95 -10.63
C TRP A 27 9.88 -9.48 -11.00
N ALA A 28 10.07 -8.23 -11.43
CA ALA A 28 11.28 -7.85 -12.15
C ALA A 28 12.55 -7.73 -11.27
N LEU A 29 12.43 -7.32 -10.00
CA LEU A 29 13.58 -6.82 -9.25
C LEU A 29 14.46 -7.88 -8.60
N GLY A 30 13.82 -8.95 -8.09
CA GLY A 30 14.53 -10.05 -7.44
C GLY A 30 15.17 -11.01 -8.43
N TYR A 31 14.49 -11.26 -9.56
CA TYR A 31 14.92 -12.25 -10.55
C TYR A 31 16.16 -11.80 -11.31
N GLU A 32 16.26 -10.50 -11.63
CA GLU A 32 17.41 -9.95 -12.34
C GLU A 32 18.67 -9.90 -11.49
N ALA A 33 18.57 -9.59 -10.19
CA ALA A 33 19.76 -9.58 -9.35
C ALA A 33 20.33 -10.99 -9.10
N GLN A 34 19.46 -12.00 -9.03
CA GLN A 34 19.88 -13.41 -8.98
C GLN A 34 20.58 -13.82 -10.27
N LEU A 35 20.04 -13.42 -11.43
CA LEU A 35 20.67 -13.64 -12.73
C LEU A 35 22.04 -12.95 -12.80
N VAL A 36 22.13 -11.67 -12.45
CA VAL A 36 23.40 -10.92 -12.45
C VAL A 36 24.42 -11.59 -11.53
N ASN A 37 24.03 -11.99 -10.32
CA ASN A 37 24.92 -12.70 -9.40
C ASN A 37 25.39 -14.04 -10.00
N ALA A 38 24.51 -14.79 -10.67
CA ALA A 38 24.88 -16.05 -11.32
C ALA A 38 25.86 -15.82 -12.47
N VAL A 39 25.62 -14.83 -13.32
CA VAL A 39 26.47 -14.47 -14.45
C VAL A 39 27.84 -14.00 -13.96
N ILE A 40 27.89 -13.13 -12.95
CA ILE A 40 29.15 -12.61 -12.42
C ILE A 40 29.98 -13.72 -11.79
N ASN A 41 29.37 -14.60 -10.99
CA ASN A 41 30.08 -15.72 -10.39
C ASN A 41 30.63 -16.74 -11.40
N THR A 42 30.11 -16.76 -12.64
CA THR A 42 30.53 -17.71 -13.68
C THR A 42 31.46 -17.10 -14.71
N MET A 43 31.27 -15.82 -15.04
CA MET A 43 31.90 -15.17 -16.19
C MET A 43 32.86 -14.05 -15.80
N ALA A 44 32.75 -13.47 -14.60
CA ALA A 44 33.64 -12.39 -14.20
C ALA A 44 35.07 -12.89 -14.02
N PRO A 45 36.08 -12.07 -14.35
CA PRO A 45 37.48 -12.41 -14.14
C PRO A 45 37.87 -12.23 -12.67
N THR A 46 37.08 -12.73 -11.73
CA THR A 46 37.39 -12.74 -10.29
C THR A 46 38.20 -13.99 -9.93
N LYS A 47 39.00 -13.90 -8.86
CA LYS A 47 39.74 -15.03 -8.29
C LYS A 47 38.82 -15.95 -7.48
N ASP A 48 37.74 -15.38 -6.98
CA ASP A 48 36.77 -15.97 -6.07
C ASP A 48 35.35 -15.45 -6.36
N ARG A 49 34.36 -15.98 -5.64
CA ARG A 49 32.98 -15.48 -5.68
C ARG A 49 32.87 -14.14 -4.96
N LEU A 50 31.81 -13.40 -5.23
CA LEU A 50 31.50 -12.18 -4.47
C LEU A 50 31.29 -12.51 -2.98
N HIS A 51 31.91 -11.70 -2.13
CA HIS A 51 31.78 -11.76 -0.68
C HIS A 51 30.89 -10.61 -0.19
N TYR A 52 30.27 -10.81 0.98
CA TYR A 52 29.35 -9.86 1.57
C TYR A 52 29.59 -9.75 3.07
N GLU A 53 29.44 -8.53 3.59
CA GLU A 53 29.47 -8.22 5.01
C GLU A 53 28.37 -7.20 5.29
N TRP A 54 27.39 -7.58 6.12
CA TRP A 54 26.37 -6.65 6.59
C TRP A 54 26.88 -5.96 7.85
N PHE A 55 26.77 -4.64 7.87
CA PHE A 55 27.20 -3.82 9.00
C PHE A 55 26.05 -2.95 9.51
N GLY A 56 26.16 -2.55 10.78
CA GLY A 56 25.13 -1.84 11.52
C GLY A 56 24.17 -2.77 12.27
N ASP A 57 23.27 -2.18 13.06
CA ASP A 57 22.33 -2.90 13.92
C ASP A 57 21.08 -3.40 13.16
N TRP A 58 21.32 -4.38 12.30
CA TRP A 58 20.26 -4.98 11.49
C TRP A 58 19.21 -5.71 12.31
N ASP A 59 19.59 -6.28 13.46
CA ASP A 59 18.66 -7.01 14.32
C ASP A 59 17.65 -6.05 14.93
N LYS A 60 18.09 -4.89 15.42
CA LYS A 60 17.18 -3.84 15.88
C LYS A 60 16.23 -3.40 14.77
N TYR A 61 16.72 -3.17 13.55
CA TYR A 61 15.88 -2.72 12.45
C TYR A 61 14.81 -3.74 12.04
N ILE A 62 15.18 -5.02 11.94
CA ILE A 62 14.26 -6.10 11.57
C ILE A 62 13.21 -6.31 12.66
N HIS A 63 13.60 -6.33 13.93
CA HIS A 63 12.68 -6.59 15.04
C HIS A 63 11.86 -5.36 15.47
N ALA A 64 12.32 -4.14 15.17
CA ALA A 64 11.59 -2.89 15.46
C ALA A 64 10.53 -2.54 14.39
N GLY A 65 10.27 -3.42 13.44
CA GLY A 65 9.26 -3.21 12.40
C GLY A 65 9.73 -2.32 11.25
N LEU A 66 11.03 -2.34 10.91
CA LEU A 66 11.59 -1.75 9.69
C LEU A 66 11.39 -0.23 9.58
N GLN A 67 11.52 0.47 10.70
CA GLN A 67 11.33 1.91 10.77
C GLN A 67 12.46 2.66 10.07
N LYS A 68 12.12 3.65 9.23
CA LYS A 68 13.10 4.45 8.46
C LYS A 68 14.18 5.12 9.32
N LYS A 69 13.83 5.50 10.56
CA LYS A 69 14.78 6.13 11.50
C LYS A 69 15.91 5.19 11.92
N ASP A 70 15.66 3.89 11.90
CA ASP A 70 16.60 2.85 12.33
C ASP A 70 17.45 2.33 11.16
N GLU A 71 17.32 2.91 9.96
CA GLU A 71 18.15 2.58 8.79
C GLU A 71 19.54 3.23 8.82
N ASP A 72 19.75 4.16 9.74
CA ASP A 72 20.99 4.91 9.85
C ASP A 72 22.15 3.99 10.25
N GLY A 73 23.24 4.04 9.48
CA GLY A 73 24.40 3.16 9.69
C GLY A 73 24.21 1.70 9.26
N LEU A 74 23.04 1.31 8.74
CA LEU A 74 22.85 -0.02 8.15
C LEU A 74 23.35 -0.07 6.72
N GLY A 75 24.04 -1.15 6.37
CA GLY A 75 24.50 -1.35 5.02
C GLY A 75 25.08 -2.73 4.76
N VAL A 76 25.56 -2.89 3.54
CA VAL A 76 26.29 -4.07 3.09
C VAL A 76 27.55 -3.63 2.34
N ARG A 77 28.65 -4.30 2.63
CA ARG A 77 29.89 -4.25 1.86
C ARG A 77 29.93 -5.47 0.96
N VAL A 78 30.22 -5.27 -0.33
CA VAL A 78 30.42 -6.33 -1.32
C VAL A 78 31.80 -6.19 -1.95
N TRP A 79 32.50 -7.31 -2.14
CA TRP A 79 33.81 -7.30 -2.78
C TRP A 79 34.18 -8.60 -3.48
N ALA A 80 35.12 -8.50 -4.41
CA ALA A 80 35.84 -9.62 -4.99
C ALA A 80 37.23 -9.16 -5.46
N THR A 81 38.17 -10.10 -5.62
CA THR A 81 39.50 -9.79 -6.15
C THR A 81 39.55 -10.12 -7.64
N LEU A 82 39.87 -9.15 -8.50
CA LEU A 82 40.01 -9.40 -9.94
C LEU A 82 41.32 -10.14 -10.24
N LYS A 83 41.33 -10.95 -11.31
CA LYS A 83 42.52 -11.62 -11.83
C LYS A 83 43.51 -10.56 -12.29
N GLY A 84 44.76 -10.68 -11.82
CA GLY A 84 45.81 -9.69 -12.07
C GLY A 84 45.90 -8.58 -11.03
N GLU A 85 44.90 -8.43 -10.14
CA GLU A 85 44.96 -7.46 -9.03
C GLU A 85 45.35 -8.16 -7.72
N THR A 86 46.03 -7.44 -6.83
CA THR A 86 46.40 -7.95 -5.49
C THR A 86 45.39 -7.55 -4.43
N GLU A 87 44.77 -6.38 -4.58
CA GLU A 87 43.80 -5.83 -3.66
C GLU A 87 42.37 -6.09 -4.15
N PRO A 88 41.42 -6.38 -3.23
CA PRO A 88 40.02 -6.56 -3.60
C PRO A 88 39.36 -5.24 -3.98
N ARG A 89 38.46 -5.28 -4.96
CA ARG A 89 37.56 -4.16 -5.27
C ARG A 89 36.35 -4.24 -4.37
N GLN A 90 36.11 -3.20 -3.59
CA GLN A 90 35.05 -3.16 -2.58
C GLN A 90 34.04 -2.05 -2.89
N LEU A 91 32.76 -2.31 -2.60
CA LEU A 91 31.68 -1.33 -2.66
C LEU A 91 30.83 -1.44 -1.40
N GLU A 92 30.58 -0.31 -0.76
CA GLU A 92 29.65 -0.20 0.37
C GLU A 92 28.36 0.49 -0.06
N ILE A 93 27.23 -0.08 0.36
CA ILE A 93 25.91 0.52 0.16
C ILE A 93 25.22 0.65 1.52
N LEU A 94 24.84 1.87 1.84
CA LEU A 94 23.98 2.18 2.98
C LEU A 94 22.51 2.03 2.62
N LEU A 95 21.71 1.55 3.57
CA LEU A 95 20.27 1.32 3.39
C LEU A 95 19.48 2.63 3.28
N LYS A 96 19.76 3.59 4.16
CA LYS A 96 19.06 4.89 4.27
C LYS A 96 18.92 5.69 2.95
N PRO A 97 19.99 5.87 2.14
CA PRO A 97 19.86 6.62 0.87
C PRO A 97 19.10 5.87 -0.24
N ILE A 98 18.76 4.59 -0.06
CA ILE A 98 18.02 3.83 -1.07
C ILE A 98 16.54 4.21 -1.01
N THR A 99 16.11 5.03 -1.96
CA THR A 99 14.73 5.50 -2.09
C THR A 99 13.84 4.53 -2.88
N VAL A 100 14.39 3.89 -3.90
CA VAL A 100 13.66 2.98 -4.80
C VAL A 100 13.66 1.57 -4.20
N ARG A 101 12.49 1.09 -3.77
CA ARG A 101 12.28 -0.23 -3.15
C ARG A 101 11.01 -0.88 -3.70
N ASN A 102 11.04 -1.17 -4.99
CA ASN A 102 9.87 -1.58 -5.75
C ASN A 102 9.48 -3.08 -5.55
N SER A 103 10.15 -3.81 -4.64
CA SER A 103 9.85 -5.21 -4.33
C SER A 103 9.20 -5.36 -2.94
N PRO A 104 8.17 -6.20 -2.77
CA PRO A 104 7.63 -6.51 -1.46
C PRO A 104 8.68 -7.18 -0.54
N ASN A 105 9.70 -7.81 -1.12
CA ASN A 105 10.76 -8.50 -0.38
C ASN A 105 11.65 -7.54 0.43
N TRP A 106 11.59 -6.22 0.19
CA TRP A 106 12.24 -5.25 1.06
C TRP A 106 11.64 -5.26 2.48
N LYS A 107 10.41 -5.74 2.65
CA LYS A 107 9.76 -5.89 3.95
C LYS A 107 10.05 -7.24 4.60
N SER A 108 10.15 -8.32 3.83
CA SER A 108 10.35 -9.66 4.39
C SER A 108 11.83 -10.02 4.56
N ASP A 109 12.68 -9.64 3.60
CA ASP A 109 14.12 -9.92 3.61
C ASP A 109 14.94 -8.71 3.10
N PRO A 110 15.05 -7.63 3.91
CA PRO A 110 15.78 -6.43 3.53
C PRO A 110 17.29 -6.68 3.36
N ARG A 111 17.87 -7.65 4.10
CA ARG A 111 19.30 -7.99 4.01
C ARG A 111 19.64 -8.57 2.64
N GLN A 112 18.80 -9.45 2.12
CA GLN A 112 18.97 -10.02 0.79
C GLN A 112 18.76 -8.96 -0.30
N GLN A 113 17.73 -8.11 -0.17
CA GLN A 113 17.46 -7.07 -1.18
C GLN A 113 18.60 -6.05 -1.33
N ILE A 114 19.19 -5.59 -0.21
CA ILE A 114 20.34 -4.67 -0.29
C ILE A 114 21.57 -5.37 -0.89
N ALA A 115 21.80 -6.65 -0.59
CA ALA A 115 22.91 -7.40 -1.15
C ALA A 115 22.76 -7.53 -2.68
N TYR A 116 21.56 -7.81 -3.16
CA TYR A 116 21.23 -7.83 -4.59
C TYR A 116 21.48 -6.50 -5.29
N LEU A 117 21.11 -5.38 -4.67
CA LEU A 117 21.45 -4.05 -5.18
C LEU A 117 22.98 -3.85 -5.21
N ALA A 118 23.68 -4.30 -4.18
CA ALA A 118 25.14 -4.19 -4.09
C ALA A 118 25.86 -4.96 -5.20
N VAL A 119 25.46 -6.20 -5.48
CA VAL A 119 25.99 -6.98 -6.62
C VAL A 119 25.79 -6.23 -7.92
N LYS A 120 24.58 -5.74 -8.17
CA LYS A 120 24.25 -5.01 -9.39
C LYS A 120 25.16 -3.80 -9.59
N ARG A 121 25.32 -2.96 -8.56
CA ARG A 121 26.18 -1.76 -8.64
C ARG A 121 27.67 -2.09 -8.72
N TRP A 122 28.15 -3.09 -7.98
CA TRP A 122 29.54 -3.54 -8.04
C TRP A 122 29.88 -4.05 -9.44
N SER A 123 28.99 -4.86 -10.02
CA SER A 123 29.16 -5.43 -11.35
C SER A 123 29.22 -4.35 -12.43
N ARG A 124 28.39 -3.30 -12.31
CA ARG A 124 28.44 -2.15 -13.21
C ARG A 124 29.74 -1.37 -13.13
N LEU A 125 30.31 -1.28 -11.93
CA LEU A 125 31.54 -0.52 -11.72
C LEU A 125 32.79 -1.28 -12.17
N TYR A 126 32.84 -2.60 -11.95
CA TYR A 126 34.07 -3.39 -12.10
C TYR A 126 34.02 -4.51 -13.14
N CYS A 127 32.83 -4.92 -13.59
CA CYS A 127 32.64 -5.92 -14.64
C CYS A 127 31.53 -5.51 -15.65
N PRO A 128 31.56 -4.28 -16.21
CA PRO A 128 30.52 -3.80 -17.12
C PRO A 128 30.44 -4.59 -18.44
N ASP A 129 31.57 -5.16 -18.87
CA ASP A 129 31.73 -6.02 -20.03
C ASP A 129 30.99 -7.36 -19.86
N VAL A 130 31.00 -7.92 -18.66
CA VAL A 130 30.33 -9.19 -18.33
C VAL A 130 28.80 -9.06 -18.40
N ILE A 131 28.27 -7.91 -17.99
CA ILE A 131 26.84 -7.59 -18.08
C ILE A 131 26.47 -6.91 -19.42
N LEU A 132 27.40 -6.82 -20.36
CA LEU A 132 27.24 -6.24 -21.71
C LEU A 132 26.64 -4.83 -21.72
N GLY A 133 26.80 -4.06 -20.63
CA GLY A 133 26.15 -2.76 -20.47
C GLY A 133 24.61 -2.79 -20.48
N VAL A 134 23.98 -3.94 -20.22
CA VAL A 134 22.52 -4.06 -20.15
C VAL A 134 22.03 -3.39 -18.86
N TYR A 135 21.22 -2.34 -19.04
CA TYR A 135 20.50 -1.71 -17.93
C TYR A 135 19.30 -2.57 -17.55
N THR A 136 19.13 -2.78 -16.24
CA THR A 136 17.92 -3.41 -15.71
C THR A 136 16.76 -2.40 -15.79
N PRO A 137 15.51 -2.82 -16.04
CA PRO A 137 14.34 -1.94 -16.09
C PRO A 137 14.15 -1.03 -14.86
N ASP A 138 14.73 -1.39 -13.71
CA ASP A 138 14.74 -0.60 -12.47
C ASP A 138 15.69 0.61 -12.50
N GLU A 139 16.67 0.65 -13.42
CA GLU A 139 17.62 1.76 -13.57
C GLU A 139 17.23 2.75 -14.66
N LEU A 140 16.34 2.32 -15.54
CA LEU A 140 15.76 3.16 -16.56
C LEU A 140 14.39 3.57 -16.05
N ASP A 141 14.04 4.85 -16.07
CA ASP A 141 12.66 5.28 -15.88
C ASP A 141 11.84 4.71 -17.06
N MET A 142 11.42 3.45 -16.97
CA MET A 142 10.54 2.83 -17.94
C MET A 142 9.11 3.27 -17.59
N PRO A 143 8.46 4.10 -18.42
CA PRO A 143 7.03 4.34 -18.25
C PRO A 143 6.32 2.99 -18.33
N THR A 144 5.56 2.65 -17.29
CA THR A 144 4.69 1.47 -17.29
C THR A 144 3.89 1.44 -18.59
N GLU A 145 4.08 0.39 -19.39
CA GLU A 145 3.33 0.21 -20.63
C GLU A 145 1.84 0.23 -20.30
N LYS A 146 1.15 1.28 -20.73
CA LYS A 146 -0.31 1.33 -20.67
C LYS A 146 -0.81 0.28 -21.65
N ALA A 147 -1.51 -0.74 -21.15
CA ALA A 147 -2.15 -1.74 -22.00
C ALA A 147 -3.05 -1.05 -23.04
N ILE A 148 -2.63 -1.04 -24.30
CA ILE A 148 -3.36 -0.42 -25.42
C ILE A 148 -4.59 -1.27 -25.80
N ASN A 149 -4.58 -2.56 -25.42
CA ASN A 149 -5.73 -3.46 -25.53
C ASN A 149 -6.44 -3.60 -24.18
N ALA A 150 -6.93 -2.50 -23.63
CA ALA A 150 -8.15 -2.63 -22.84
C ALA A 150 -9.22 -3.11 -23.83
N VAL A 151 -9.70 -4.35 -23.68
CA VAL A 151 -11.01 -4.70 -24.24
C VAL A 151 -11.94 -3.62 -23.71
N LEU A 152 -12.33 -2.70 -24.59
CA LEU A 152 -13.32 -1.68 -24.29
C LEU A 152 -14.56 -2.47 -23.88
N GLN A 153 -14.75 -2.67 -22.57
CA GLN A 153 -16.07 -2.93 -22.04
C GLN A 153 -16.85 -1.72 -22.49
N LYS A 154 -17.65 -1.89 -23.55
CA LYS A 154 -18.68 -0.95 -23.97
C LYS A 154 -19.61 -0.84 -22.77
N GLN A 155 -19.27 0.03 -21.82
CA GLN A 155 -20.26 0.65 -20.97
C GLN A 155 -21.14 1.43 -21.94
N SER A 156 -22.24 0.79 -22.33
CA SER A 156 -23.29 1.40 -23.13
C SER A 156 -23.68 2.69 -22.42
N LYS A 157 -23.36 3.83 -23.04
CA LYS A 157 -23.72 5.17 -22.53
C LYS A 157 -25.23 5.30 -22.32
N THR A 158 -26.02 4.41 -22.93
CA THR A 158 -27.47 4.30 -22.74
C THR A 158 -27.85 3.77 -21.35
N ALA A 159 -27.06 2.88 -20.74
CA ALA A 159 -27.34 2.34 -19.41
C ALA A 159 -27.07 3.36 -18.29
N SER A 160 -25.99 4.15 -18.42
CA SER A 160 -25.73 5.27 -17.50
C SER A 160 -26.76 6.40 -17.63
N LEU A 161 -27.31 6.63 -18.83
CA LEU A 161 -28.39 7.60 -19.02
C LEU A 161 -29.73 7.09 -18.46
N LEU A 162 -30.05 5.80 -18.61
CA LEU A 162 -31.24 5.21 -17.98
C LEU A 162 -31.16 5.22 -16.44
N SER A 163 -29.98 4.99 -15.86
CA SER A 163 -29.79 5.10 -14.41
C SER A 163 -29.96 6.54 -13.88
N LYS A 164 -29.76 7.54 -14.74
CA LYS A 164 -30.00 8.97 -14.45
C LYS A 164 -31.43 9.43 -14.77
N LEU A 165 -32.22 8.58 -15.46
CA LEU A 165 -33.62 8.83 -15.80
C LEU A 165 -34.60 8.05 -14.90
N ALA A 166 -34.10 7.19 -14.01
CA ALA A 166 -34.91 6.65 -12.94
C ALA A 166 -35.35 7.82 -12.03
N PRO A 167 -36.64 7.93 -11.67
CA PRO A 167 -37.08 8.96 -10.75
C PRO A 167 -36.30 8.78 -9.44
N ALA A 168 -35.50 9.78 -9.09
CA ALA A 168 -34.90 9.86 -7.78
C ALA A 168 -36.03 9.84 -6.73
N PRO A 169 -35.91 9.10 -5.62
CA PRO A 169 -36.73 9.41 -4.47
C PRO A 169 -36.49 10.88 -4.14
N GLU A 170 -37.57 11.66 -4.01
CA GLU A 170 -37.55 13.10 -3.73
C GLU A 170 -36.51 13.44 -2.67
N ALA A 171 -35.39 14.00 -3.13
CA ALA A 171 -34.34 14.50 -2.27
C ALA A 171 -34.84 15.81 -1.68
N GLU A 172 -35.20 15.78 -0.40
CA GLU A 172 -35.49 16.97 0.41
C GLU A 172 -34.35 17.99 0.25
N ALA A 173 -34.71 19.27 0.16
CA ALA A 173 -33.75 20.32 -0.07
C ALA A 173 -32.65 20.27 1.01
N PRO A 174 -31.36 20.52 0.67
CA PRO A 174 -30.25 20.49 1.62
C PRO A 174 -30.42 21.36 2.88
N THR A 175 -31.30 22.35 2.79
CA THR A 175 -31.73 23.23 3.89
C THR A 175 -32.68 22.52 4.86
N GLU A 176 -33.68 21.80 4.36
CA GLU A 176 -34.67 21.10 5.20
C GLU A 176 -34.02 19.94 5.98
N ALA A 177 -33.05 19.25 5.36
CA ALA A 177 -32.29 18.21 6.02
C ALA A 177 -31.40 18.76 7.16
N LEU A 178 -30.84 19.96 7.01
CA LEU A 178 -30.07 20.63 8.07
C LEU A 178 -30.98 21.09 9.20
N ASP A 179 -32.12 21.69 8.88
CA ASP A 179 -33.08 22.21 9.88
C ASP A 179 -33.60 21.09 10.79
N ARG A 180 -33.94 19.92 10.21
CA ARG A 180 -34.35 18.73 11.00
C ARG A 180 -33.26 18.21 11.92
N VAL A 181 -32.00 18.24 11.48
CA VAL A 181 -30.87 17.82 12.32
C VAL A 181 -30.65 18.81 13.46
N LEU A 182 -30.80 20.11 13.21
CA LEU A 182 -30.71 21.15 14.25
C LEU A 182 -31.85 21.05 15.26
N GLU A 183 -33.08 20.76 14.84
CA GLU A 183 -34.21 20.51 15.74
C GLU A 183 -33.96 19.29 16.64
N LYS A 184 -33.46 18.19 16.08
CA LYS A 184 -33.11 16.99 16.87
C LYS A 184 -32.00 17.27 17.89
N ILE A 185 -30.98 18.04 17.51
CA ILE A 185 -29.92 18.50 18.43
C ILE A 185 -30.52 19.33 19.57
N GLN A 186 -31.46 20.24 19.28
CA GLN A 186 -32.07 21.08 20.31
C GLN A 186 -33.01 20.28 21.24
N ALA A 187 -33.75 19.32 20.69
CA ALA A 187 -34.71 18.49 21.41
C ALA A 187 -34.07 17.43 22.30
N ALA A 188 -32.82 17.02 22.04
CA ALA A 188 -32.11 16.03 22.85
C ALA A 188 -32.03 16.47 24.33
N GLN A 189 -32.46 15.59 25.23
CA GLN A 189 -32.46 15.85 26.68
C GLN A 189 -31.35 15.09 27.41
N THR A 190 -30.74 14.11 26.75
CA THR A 190 -29.68 13.28 27.32
C THR A 190 -28.49 13.18 26.36
N GLU A 191 -27.30 12.87 26.88
CA GLU A 191 -26.10 12.69 26.06
C GLU A 191 -26.23 11.50 25.07
N THR A 192 -27.00 10.48 25.46
CA THR A 192 -27.25 9.30 24.61
C THR A 192 -28.10 9.63 23.40
N GLU A 193 -29.18 10.41 23.57
CA GLU A 193 -30.01 10.89 22.45
C GLU A 193 -29.21 11.81 21.52
N LEU A 194 -28.32 12.63 22.07
CA LEU A 194 -27.49 13.51 21.29
C LEU A 194 -26.52 12.71 20.40
N ALA A 195 -25.93 11.62 20.89
CA ALA A 195 -25.03 10.75 20.14
C ALA A 195 -25.70 10.09 18.91
N GLU A 196 -26.98 9.73 18.99
CA GLU A 196 -27.74 9.17 17.85
C GLU A 196 -27.91 10.18 16.71
N VAL A 197 -27.93 11.48 17.02
CA VAL A 197 -28.03 12.55 16.03
C VAL A 197 -26.71 12.73 15.27
N GLU A 198 -25.57 12.31 15.83
CA GLU A 198 -24.26 12.40 15.17
C GLU A 198 -24.21 11.57 13.88
N ASP A 199 -24.80 10.37 13.89
CA ASP A 199 -24.83 9.49 12.72
C ASP A 199 -25.75 10.03 11.62
N THR A 200 -26.85 10.68 12.01
CA THR A 200 -27.73 11.40 11.06
C THR A 200 -27.04 12.65 10.50
N ALA A 201 -26.21 13.33 11.28
CA ALA A 201 -25.48 14.50 10.82
C ALA A 201 -24.39 14.15 9.78
N LYS A 202 -23.77 12.96 9.85
CA LYS A 202 -22.73 12.50 8.92
C LYS A 202 -23.21 12.36 7.46
N THR A 203 -24.52 12.27 7.23
CA THR A 203 -25.11 12.19 5.88
C THR A 203 -25.32 13.56 5.24
N LEU A 204 -25.11 14.66 5.98
CA LEU A 204 -25.26 16.03 5.47
C LEU A 204 -24.09 16.45 4.55
N PRO A 205 -24.34 17.34 3.58
CA PRO A 205 -23.27 17.92 2.76
C PRO A 205 -22.27 18.72 3.62
N PRO A 206 -21.01 18.88 3.18
CA PRO A 206 -19.91 19.42 4.00
C PRO A 206 -20.18 20.79 4.64
N ALA A 207 -20.93 21.67 3.96
CA ALA A 207 -21.30 22.98 4.47
C ALA A 207 -22.30 22.89 5.64
N ALA A 208 -23.31 22.03 5.53
CA ALA A 208 -24.34 21.80 6.55
C ALA A 208 -23.78 21.04 7.76
N LEU A 209 -22.88 20.08 7.52
CA LEU A 209 -22.20 19.31 8.57
C LEU A 209 -21.41 20.21 9.54
N LYS A 210 -20.80 21.29 9.04
CA LYS A 210 -20.06 22.23 9.89
C LYS A 210 -20.98 22.96 10.88
N THR A 211 -22.17 23.37 10.42
CA THR A 211 -23.19 24.03 11.25
C THR A 211 -23.77 23.06 12.29
N ALA A 212 -24.11 21.83 11.89
CA ALA A 212 -24.62 20.79 12.79
C ALA A 212 -23.62 20.44 13.90
N ARG A 213 -22.31 20.34 13.58
CA ARG A 213 -21.25 20.07 14.57
C ARG A 213 -21.10 21.19 15.61
N SER A 214 -21.29 22.44 15.21
CA SER A 214 -21.25 23.57 16.16
C SER A 214 -22.42 23.46 17.15
N ALA A 215 -23.64 23.30 16.64
CA ALA A 215 -24.84 23.18 17.48
C ALA A 215 -24.77 21.96 18.41
N TYR A 216 -24.24 20.83 17.93
CA TYR A 216 -24.02 19.63 18.74
C TYR A 216 -23.11 19.91 19.95
N LYS A 217 -21.99 20.60 19.72
CA LYS A 217 -21.02 20.93 20.76
C LYS A 217 -21.62 21.87 21.81
N ASP A 218 -22.40 22.85 21.36
CA ASP A 218 -23.05 23.82 22.25
C ASP A 218 -24.13 23.13 23.10
N LYS A 219 -24.91 22.21 22.52
CA LYS A 219 -25.91 21.42 23.25
C LYS A 219 -25.25 20.48 24.26
N LEU A 220 -24.18 19.78 23.88
CA LEU A 220 -23.43 18.90 24.78
C LEU A 220 -22.90 19.68 26.01
N ALA A 221 -22.40 20.90 25.79
CA ALA A 221 -21.96 21.76 26.88
C ALA A 221 -23.13 22.16 27.81
N SER A 222 -24.31 22.44 27.25
CA SER A 222 -25.51 22.77 28.05
C SER A 222 -26.05 21.59 28.86
N LEU A 223 -26.03 20.36 28.32
CA LEU A 223 -26.47 19.15 29.03
C LEU A 223 -25.52 18.83 30.19
N ARG A 224 -24.22 18.94 29.97
CA ARG A 224 -23.21 18.76 31.03
C ARG A 224 -23.30 19.80 32.14
N ALA A 225 -23.61 21.04 31.79
CA ALA A 225 -23.83 22.10 32.78
C ALA A 225 -25.15 21.93 33.56
N ALA A 226 -26.14 21.24 32.98
CA ALA A 226 -27.41 20.93 33.66
C ALA A 226 -27.28 19.76 34.65
N ASP A 227 -26.42 18.78 34.36
CA ASP A 227 -26.09 17.67 35.28
C ASP A 227 -25.25 18.11 36.50
N GLU A 228 -24.65 19.32 36.46
CA GLU A 228 -23.75 19.83 37.50
C GLU A 228 -24.47 20.65 38.61
N GLN A 229 -25.81 20.70 38.64
CA GLN A 229 -26.56 21.26 39.76
C GLN A 229 -26.85 20.20 40.84
N PRO A 230 -26.23 20.26 42.04
CA PRO A 230 -26.52 19.34 43.12
C PRO A 230 -27.89 19.65 43.74
N GLU A 231 -28.69 18.60 43.96
CA GLU A 231 -29.81 18.61 44.90
C GLU A 231 -29.32 19.05 46.28
N HIS A 232 -29.88 20.14 46.82
CA HIS A 232 -29.69 20.50 48.22
C HIS A 232 -30.87 20.02 49.07
N VAL A 233 -30.66 18.82 49.65
CA VAL A 233 -30.99 18.38 51.02
C VAL A 233 -32.46 18.48 51.48
N VAL A 234 -33.07 17.31 51.64
CA VAL A 234 -34.17 17.02 52.58
C VAL A 234 -33.62 17.11 54.01
N ASP A 235 -34.26 17.86 54.91
CA ASP A 235 -34.41 17.43 56.30
C ASP A 235 -35.59 18.14 57.00
N ALA A 236 -36.45 17.31 57.60
CA ALA A 236 -37.45 17.64 58.63
C ALA A 236 -36.72 18.06 59.94
N GLU A 237 -37.27 18.69 60.99
CA GLU A 237 -38.58 18.61 61.62
C GLU A 237 -38.61 19.63 62.81
N LYS A 238 -39.80 20.17 63.13
CA LYS A 238 -40.36 20.56 64.45
C LYS A 238 -39.96 21.80 65.30
N GLU A 239 -41.06 22.39 65.82
CA GLU A 239 -41.31 23.12 67.10
C GLU A 239 -40.85 24.58 67.26
N GLU A 240 -41.82 25.52 67.18
CA GLU A 240 -42.42 26.19 68.37
C GLU A 240 -43.85 26.67 68.06
#